data_AF-A0A3P5YVL0-F1
#
_entry.id   AF-A0A3P5YVL0-F1
#
_cell.length_a   1.000
_cell.length_b   1.000
_cell.length_c   1.000
_cell.angle_alpha   90.00
_cell.angle_beta   90.00
_cell.angle_gamma   90.00
#
_symmetry.space_group_name_H-M   'P 1'
#
loop_
_entity.id
_entity.type
_entity.pdbx_description
1 polymer ?
#
loop_
_entity_poly.entity_id
_entity_poly.type
_entity_poly.pdbx_seq_one_letter_code
_entity_poly.pdbx_strand_id
1 'polypeptide(L)'
;MVTHFSRFLFSHQSRALQHPLITTLRVMGSSSSSSSSSSKLLFRQLFEKESSTFTYLLADVSHPDKPALLIDPVDKTVERDLKLINELGLKLVYAMNTHVHADHVTGTGLLKTKVPGVKSVISKASGSKADMFLEPGDKVSIGDIYLEVRATPGHTAGCVTYVTGEDVNQPQPRMAFTGDAVLIRGCGRTDFQGGSSDQLYESVHSQASLSHLSYIYIAKGYIDLSSS
;
A
#
# COMPACT_ATOMS: atom_id res chain seq x y z
N MET A 1 -28.61 -31.80 33.79
CA MET A 1 -29.55 -32.94 33.72
C MET A 1 -29.74 -33.24 32.24
N VAL A 2 -29.44 -34.46 31.77
CA VAL A 2 -29.53 -34.94 30.35
C VAL A 2 -28.61 -34.20 29.35
N THR A 3 -27.60 -34.70 28.62
CA THR A 3 -27.08 -36.01 28.12
C THR A 3 -27.60 -36.55 26.77
N HIS A 4 -26.66 -36.72 25.82
CA HIS A 4 -26.75 -37.55 24.58
C HIS A 4 -27.74 -37.03 23.51
N PHE A 5 -27.75 -37.45 22.23
CA PHE A 5 -27.07 -38.47 21.39
C PHE A 5 -26.79 -37.83 19.98
N SER A 6 -26.00 -38.32 19.01
CA SER A 6 -25.19 -39.55 18.83
C SER A 6 -24.03 -39.34 17.80
N ARG A 7 -23.30 -40.41 17.48
CA ARG A 7 -22.52 -40.63 16.24
C ARG A 7 -23.29 -41.61 15.31
N PHE A 8 -22.89 -41.73 14.04
CA PHE A 8 -22.86 -43.04 13.35
C PHE A 8 -21.76 -43.11 12.27
N LEU A 9 -21.27 -44.33 11.98
CA LEU A 9 -20.12 -44.61 11.10
C LEU A 9 -20.52 -45.38 9.82
N PHE A 10 -19.64 -45.29 8.80
CA PHE A 10 -19.22 -46.29 7.80
C PHE A 10 -20.09 -47.54 7.51
N SER A 11 -20.23 -47.91 6.23
CA SER A 11 -19.34 -48.92 5.59
C SER A 11 -19.71 -49.25 4.12
N HIS A 12 -18.69 -49.69 3.33
CA HIS A 12 -18.63 -50.77 2.31
C HIS A 12 -19.84 -51.09 1.36
N GLN A 13 -19.68 -51.64 0.13
CA GLN A 13 -18.53 -52.22 -0.60
C GLN A 13 -18.76 -52.31 -2.13
N SER A 14 -17.65 -52.35 -2.89
CA SER A 14 -17.38 -53.16 -4.11
C SER A 14 -18.42 -53.40 -5.23
N ARG A 15 -18.03 -53.12 -6.50
CA ARG A 15 -17.41 -54.12 -7.40
C ARG A 15 -16.78 -53.47 -8.66
N ALA A 16 -15.92 -54.22 -9.36
CA ALA A 16 -15.01 -53.75 -10.41
C ALA A 16 -15.21 -54.48 -11.76
N LEU A 17 -14.24 -54.33 -12.69
CA LEU A 17 -14.09 -54.88 -14.06
C LEU A 17 -14.68 -53.95 -15.17
N GLN A 18 -14.02 -53.67 -16.31
CA GLN A 18 -12.81 -54.24 -16.95
C GLN A 18 -12.08 -53.21 -17.86
N HIS A 19 -10.76 -53.37 -18.05
CA HIS A 19 -9.93 -52.77 -19.12
C HIS A 19 -9.83 -53.75 -20.33
N PRO A 20 -9.12 -53.47 -21.46
CA PRO A 20 -8.35 -52.28 -21.89
C PRO A 20 -8.66 -51.79 -23.33
N LEU A 21 -8.02 -50.68 -23.75
CA LEU A 21 -7.41 -50.60 -25.09
C LEU A 21 -6.28 -49.55 -25.11
N ILE A 22 -5.18 -49.86 -25.80
CA ILE A 22 -3.96 -49.04 -25.87
C ILE A 22 -4.08 -48.07 -27.05
N THR A 23 -3.66 -46.82 -26.87
CA THR A 23 -3.26 -45.95 -27.99
C THR A 23 -2.10 -45.06 -27.58
N THR A 24 -1.00 -45.16 -28.31
CA THR A 24 0.24 -44.43 -28.07
C THR A 24 0.13 -43.01 -28.63
N LEU A 25 0.24 -41.98 -27.80
CA LEU A 25 0.41 -40.61 -28.26
C LEU A 25 1.43 -39.87 -27.38
N ARG A 26 2.65 -39.75 -27.93
CA ARG A 26 3.75 -39.00 -27.33
C ARG A 26 3.68 -37.56 -27.83
N VAL A 27 3.07 -36.66 -27.06
CA VAL A 27 3.16 -35.22 -27.29
C VAL A 27 4.07 -34.63 -26.21
N MET A 28 5.21 -34.07 -26.64
CA MET A 28 6.03 -33.23 -25.78
C MET A 28 5.30 -31.90 -25.57
N GLY A 29 4.61 -31.76 -24.44
CA GLY A 29 4.03 -30.50 -23.98
C GLY A 29 4.92 -29.91 -22.90
N SER A 30 5.48 -28.73 -23.16
CA SER A 30 6.32 -27.99 -22.20
C SER A 30 5.58 -27.77 -20.88
N SER A 31 6.11 -28.28 -19.78
CA SER A 31 5.70 -27.86 -18.44
C SER A 31 6.17 -26.43 -18.23
N SER A 32 5.35 -25.45 -18.64
CA SER A 32 5.50 -24.07 -18.19
C SER A 32 5.21 -24.04 -16.70
N SER A 33 6.24 -24.27 -15.90
CA SER A 33 6.22 -23.97 -14.48
C SER A 33 5.99 -22.47 -14.34
N SER A 34 4.74 -22.06 -14.18
CA SER A 34 4.39 -20.75 -13.67
C SER A 34 4.92 -20.70 -12.25
N SER A 35 6.18 -20.31 -12.10
CA SER A 35 6.75 -19.98 -10.79
C SER A 35 5.91 -18.86 -10.24
N SER A 36 5.07 -19.17 -9.25
CA SER A 36 4.35 -18.18 -8.46
C SER A 36 5.38 -17.41 -7.65
N SER A 37 6.00 -16.42 -8.30
CA SER A 37 6.88 -15.45 -7.67
C SER A 37 6.03 -14.71 -6.64
N SER A 38 6.20 -15.07 -5.37
CA SER A 38 5.64 -14.26 -4.28
C SER A 38 6.23 -12.87 -4.43
N SER A 39 5.37 -11.85 -4.52
CA SER A 39 5.82 -10.46 -4.61
C SER A 39 6.76 -10.16 -3.44
N LYS A 40 7.84 -9.42 -3.70
CA LYS A 40 8.88 -9.16 -2.69
C LYS A 40 8.95 -7.67 -2.42
N LEU A 41 8.20 -7.23 -1.41
CA LEU A 41 8.22 -5.85 -0.95
C LEU A 41 9.61 -5.48 -0.39
N LEU A 42 10.25 -4.49 -1.01
CA LEU A 42 11.22 -3.64 -0.33
C LEU A 42 10.47 -2.44 0.24
N PHE A 43 10.67 -2.19 1.53
CA PHE A 43 10.08 -1.06 2.26
C PHE A 43 11.16 -0.24 2.97
N ARG A 44 11.04 1.09 2.93
CA ARG A 44 11.79 2.02 3.78
C ARG A 44 10.88 3.14 4.26
N GLN A 45 10.97 3.47 5.55
CA GLN A 45 10.49 4.71 6.13
C GLN A 45 11.68 5.66 6.24
N LEU A 46 11.52 6.88 5.73
CA LEU A 46 12.52 7.94 5.71
C LEU A 46 11.95 9.15 6.47
N PHE A 47 12.78 9.90 7.19
CA PHE A 47 12.32 11.01 8.03
C PHE A 47 12.96 12.33 7.62
N GLU A 48 12.14 13.36 7.44
CA GLU A 48 12.53 14.76 7.27
C GLU A 48 12.34 15.48 8.62
N LYS A 49 13.39 16.12 9.13
CA LYS A 49 13.46 16.59 10.53
C LYS A 49 12.76 17.92 10.76
N GLU A 50 12.77 18.84 9.79
CA GLU A 50 12.23 20.20 9.95
C GLU A 50 10.70 20.19 10.03
N SER A 51 10.05 19.42 9.15
CA SER A 51 8.59 19.22 9.13
C SER A 51 8.12 18.05 9.99
N SER A 52 9.04 17.21 10.50
CA SER A 52 8.75 15.91 11.14
C SER A 52 7.99 14.93 10.24
N THR A 53 8.23 14.99 8.93
CA THR A 53 7.51 14.20 7.91
C THR A 53 8.16 12.85 7.65
N PHE A 54 7.34 11.80 7.55
CA PHE A 54 7.74 10.50 7.03
C PHE A 54 7.44 10.38 5.54
N THR A 55 8.49 10.07 4.77
CA THR A 55 8.38 9.65 3.37
C THR A 55 8.52 8.14 3.31
N TYR A 56 7.67 7.46 2.55
CA TYR A 56 7.69 6.00 2.41
C TYR A 56 8.10 5.56 1.01
N LEU A 57 9.13 4.71 0.93
CA LEU A 57 9.59 4.07 -0.31
C LEU A 57 9.14 2.61 -0.31
N LEU A 58 8.34 2.24 -1.32
CA LEU A 58 7.91 0.87 -1.58
C LEU A 58 8.40 0.45 -2.97
N ALA A 59 8.84 -0.80 -3.11
CA ALA A 59 9.18 -1.38 -4.40
C ALA A 59 8.90 -2.89 -4.43
N ASP A 60 8.50 -3.42 -5.59
CA ASP A 60 8.51 -4.86 -5.85
C ASP A 60 9.88 -5.24 -6.41
N VAL A 61 10.74 -5.83 -5.58
CA VAL A 61 12.07 -6.27 -6.00
C VAL A 61 12.10 -7.70 -6.56
N SER A 62 10.94 -8.32 -6.75
CA SER A 62 10.82 -9.59 -7.51
C SER A 62 10.68 -9.35 -9.02
N HIS A 63 10.04 -8.24 -9.41
CA HIS A 63 9.91 -7.82 -10.81
C HIS A 63 11.27 -7.34 -11.38
N PRO A 64 11.64 -7.69 -12.64
CA PRO A 64 12.94 -7.36 -13.23
C PRO A 64 13.33 -5.87 -13.17
N ASP A 65 12.40 -4.97 -13.51
CA ASP A 65 12.60 -3.51 -13.46
C ASP A 65 12.68 -2.92 -12.04
N LYS A 66 12.36 -3.69 -10.99
CA LYS A 66 12.20 -3.21 -9.61
C LYS A 66 11.36 -1.91 -9.48
N PRO A 67 10.11 -1.89 -9.97
CA PRO A 67 9.25 -0.72 -9.95
C PRO A 67 8.97 -0.27 -8.52
N ALA A 68 9.01 1.04 -8.31
CA ALA A 68 8.93 1.67 -7.00
C ALA A 68 8.02 2.89 -6.98
N LEU A 69 7.53 3.24 -5.79
CA LEU A 69 6.79 4.47 -5.51
C LEU A 69 7.31 5.15 -4.24
N LEU A 70 7.12 6.46 -4.19
CA LEU A 70 7.27 7.28 -2.98
C LEU A 70 5.90 7.77 -2.52
N ILE A 71 5.63 7.75 -1.22
CA ILE A 71 4.48 8.40 -0.58
C ILE A 71 5.00 9.53 0.31
N ASP A 72 4.39 10.71 0.18
CA ASP A 72 4.70 11.95 0.92
C ASP A 72 6.20 12.35 0.86
N PRO A 73 6.78 12.51 -0.36
CA PRO A 73 8.15 13.01 -0.51
C PRO A 73 8.25 14.52 -0.24
N VAL A 74 9.30 14.94 0.46
CA VAL A 74 9.58 16.36 0.77
C VAL A 74 10.62 16.94 -0.19
N ASP A 75 10.45 18.18 -0.63
CA ASP A 75 11.35 18.87 -1.57
C ASP A 75 12.83 18.89 -1.12
N LYS A 76 13.07 19.20 0.16
CA LYS A 76 14.39 19.23 0.80
C LYS A 76 15.12 17.89 0.79
N THR A 77 14.40 16.77 0.66
CA THR A 77 15.00 15.43 0.72
C THR A 77 15.05 14.70 -0.62
N VAL A 78 14.66 15.35 -1.71
CA VAL A 78 14.64 14.72 -3.05
C VAL A 78 15.99 14.11 -3.43
N GLU A 79 17.12 14.76 -3.12
CA GLU A 79 18.46 14.20 -3.39
C GLU A 79 18.78 12.96 -2.55
N ARG A 80 18.34 12.93 -1.27
CA ARG A 80 18.46 11.75 -0.40
C ARG A 80 17.67 10.58 -0.99
N ASP A 81 16.45 10.86 -1.42
CA ASP A 81 15.49 9.86 -1.89
C ASP A 81 15.94 9.27 -3.23
N LEU A 82 16.37 10.11 -4.16
CA LEU A 82 16.94 9.69 -5.45
C LEU A 82 18.25 8.93 -5.29
N LYS A 83 19.13 9.36 -4.37
CA LYS A 83 20.37 8.62 -4.07
C LYS A 83 20.05 7.19 -3.59
N LEU A 84 19.13 7.03 -2.63
CA LEU A 84 18.72 5.72 -2.11
C LEU A 84 18.07 4.84 -3.19
N ILE A 85 17.21 5.42 -4.04
CA ILE A 85 16.58 4.74 -5.18
C ILE A 85 17.64 4.21 -6.15
N ASN A 86 18.67 5.02 -6.46
CA ASN A 86 19.77 4.63 -7.33
C ASN A 86 20.66 3.55 -6.70
N GLU A 87 21.01 3.66 -5.42
CA GLU A 87 21.82 2.67 -4.68
C GLU A 87 21.13 1.30 -4.58
N LEU A 88 19.80 1.28 -4.49
CA LEU A 88 18.99 0.05 -4.50
C LEU A 88 18.67 -0.46 -5.93
N GLY A 89 18.99 0.34 -6.97
CA GLY A 89 18.72 0.04 -8.37
C GLY A 89 17.23 -0.05 -8.70
N LEU A 90 16.41 0.84 -8.14
CA LEU A 90 14.95 0.84 -8.28
C LEU A 90 14.49 1.77 -9.42
N LYS A 91 13.39 1.40 -10.08
CA LYS A 91 12.73 2.24 -11.08
C LYS A 91 11.57 3.00 -10.43
N LEU A 92 11.78 4.28 -10.10
CA LEU A 92 10.69 5.11 -9.58
C LEU A 92 9.62 5.32 -10.67
N VAL A 93 8.36 5.00 -10.35
CA VAL A 93 7.20 5.12 -11.24
C VAL A 93 6.27 6.23 -10.77
N TYR A 94 5.96 6.25 -9.46
CA TYR A 94 5.01 7.19 -8.87
C TYR A 94 5.62 7.97 -7.71
N ALA A 95 5.29 9.25 -7.63
CA ALA A 95 5.53 10.10 -6.47
C ALA A 95 4.17 10.63 -5.98
N MET A 96 3.69 10.06 -4.89
CA MET A 96 2.31 10.16 -4.41
C MET A 96 2.24 11.07 -3.18
N ASN A 97 1.13 11.78 -2.98
CA ASN A 97 0.81 12.39 -1.68
C ASN A 97 -0.48 11.80 -1.11
N THR A 98 -0.57 11.67 0.22
CA THR A 98 -1.80 11.30 0.95
C THR A 98 -2.83 12.43 0.98
N HIS A 99 -2.35 13.68 0.96
CA HIS A 99 -3.17 14.89 0.95
C HIS A 99 -2.36 16.10 0.46
N VAL A 100 -2.92 17.31 0.54
CA VAL A 100 -2.16 18.55 0.35
C VAL A 100 -1.58 18.95 1.69
N HIS A 101 -0.28 18.74 1.87
CA HIS A 101 0.47 19.11 3.08
C HIS A 101 0.50 20.64 3.26
N ALA A 102 0.46 21.11 4.52
CA ALA A 102 0.48 22.55 4.88
C ALA A 102 1.79 23.00 5.56
N ASP A 103 2.66 22.04 5.84
CA ASP A 103 3.85 22.14 6.69
C ASP A 103 5.17 21.98 5.92
N HIS A 104 5.11 21.42 4.72
CA HIS A 104 6.25 21.24 3.83
C HIS A 104 5.84 21.37 2.36
N VAL A 105 6.81 21.61 1.48
CA VAL A 105 6.60 21.63 0.03
C VAL A 105 6.86 20.22 -0.52
N THR A 106 5.89 19.67 -1.26
CA THR A 106 5.99 18.32 -1.81
C THR A 106 7.14 18.21 -2.84
N GLY A 107 7.96 17.18 -2.68
CA GLY A 107 9.07 16.86 -3.59
C GLY A 107 8.63 16.29 -4.95
N THR A 108 7.35 15.96 -5.11
CA THR A 108 6.81 15.37 -6.36
C THR A 108 7.14 16.17 -7.62
N GLY A 109 7.13 17.51 -7.55
CA GLY A 109 7.49 18.37 -8.68
C GLY A 109 8.97 18.28 -9.07
N LEU A 110 9.87 18.23 -8.09
CA LEU A 110 11.32 18.10 -8.32
C LEU A 110 11.69 16.68 -8.80
N LEU A 111 11.03 15.65 -8.25
CA LEU A 111 11.21 14.26 -8.67
C LEU A 111 10.89 14.09 -10.16
N LYS A 112 9.78 14.67 -10.66
CA LYS A 112 9.41 14.66 -12.09
C LYS A 112 10.46 15.32 -12.98
N THR A 113 11.03 16.44 -12.54
CA THR A 113 12.07 17.17 -13.28
C THR A 113 13.38 16.37 -13.35
N LYS A 114 13.70 15.60 -12.31
CA LYS A 114 14.95 14.83 -12.19
C LYS A 114 14.88 13.41 -12.74
N VAL A 115 13.69 12.80 -12.77
CA VAL A 115 13.46 11.43 -13.26
C VAL A 115 12.34 11.44 -14.30
N PRO A 116 12.67 11.60 -15.59
CA PRO A 116 11.69 11.61 -16.67
C PRO A 116 10.83 10.33 -16.67
N GLY A 117 9.51 10.51 -16.76
CA GLY A 117 8.54 9.42 -16.76
C GLY A 117 7.90 9.10 -15.40
N VAL A 118 8.45 9.62 -14.29
CA VAL A 118 7.76 9.60 -12.99
C VAL A 118 6.49 10.44 -13.09
N LYS A 119 5.40 9.94 -12.51
CA LYS A 119 4.12 10.66 -12.43
C LYS A 119 3.85 11.12 -10.98
N SER A 120 3.44 12.37 -10.81
CA SER A 120 2.87 12.81 -9.54
C SER A 120 1.43 12.38 -9.40
N VAL A 121 1.04 11.92 -8.21
CA VAL A 121 -0.27 11.34 -7.94
C VAL A 121 -0.88 11.95 -6.65
N ILE A 122 -2.16 12.28 -6.68
CA ILE A 122 -2.91 12.77 -5.51
C ILE A 122 -4.40 12.46 -5.67
N SER A 123 -5.19 12.58 -4.59
CA SER A 123 -6.65 12.40 -4.68
C SER A 123 -7.32 13.47 -5.56
N LYS A 124 -8.37 13.07 -6.29
CA LYS A 124 -9.21 13.99 -7.08
C LYS A 124 -9.90 15.04 -6.20
N ALA A 125 -10.26 14.64 -4.97
CA ALA A 125 -10.92 15.46 -3.96
C ALA A 125 -10.02 16.59 -3.40
N SER A 126 -8.69 16.47 -3.50
CA SER A 126 -7.76 17.49 -3.02
C SER A 126 -7.84 18.84 -3.76
N GLY A 127 -8.39 18.86 -4.98
CA GLY A 127 -8.37 20.05 -5.85
C GLY A 127 -6.97 20.47 -6.34
N SER A 128 -5.92 19.71 -6.02
CA SER A 128 -4.54 20.01 -6.38
C SER A 128 -4.22 19.68 -7.84
N LYS A 129 -2.97 19.93 -8.26
CA LYS A 129 -2.45 19.57 -9.60
C LYS A 129 -1.54 18.35 -9.48
N ALA A 130 -1.79 17.34 -10.31
CA ALA A 130 -0.97 16.13 -10.44
C ALA A 130 -1.06 15.58 -11.88
N ASP A 131 -0.24 14.60 -12.23
CA ASP A 131 -0.37 13.90 -13.53
C ASP A 131 -1.47 12.83 -13.51
N MET A 132 -1.77 12.31 -12.31
CA MET A 132 -2.83 11.34 -12.07
C MET A 132 -3.63 11.73 -10.84
N PHE A 133 -4.95 11.57 -10.94
CA PHE A 133 -5.89 11.79 -9.85
C PHE A 133 -6.50 10.45 -9.42
N LEU A 134 -6.71 10.27 -8.12
CA LEU A 134 -7.26 9.06 -7.53
C LEU A 134 -8.64 9.28 -6.91
N GLU A 135 -9.51 8.31 -7.07
CA GLU A 135 -10.82 8.21 -6.43
C GLU A 135 -10.88 6.97 -5.49
N PRO A 136 -11.87 6.88 -4.59
CA PRO A 136 -11.96 5.76 -3.64
C PRO A 136 -12.19 4.42 -4.35
N GLY A 137 -11.42 3.40 -3.97
CA GLY A 137 -11.43 2.08 -4.61
C GLY A 137 -10.41 1.90 -5.74
N ASP A 138 -9.72 2.96 -6.17
CA ASP A 138 -8.62 2.87 -7.11
C ASP A 138 -7.47 1.98 -6.57
N LYS A 139 -6.67 1.42 -7.49
CA LYS A 139 -5.47 0.65 -7.18
C LYS A 139 -4.25 1.22 -7.89
N VAL A 140 -3.19 1.51 -7.14
CA VAL A 140 -1.88 1.96 -7.67
C VAL A 140 -0.89 0.81 -7.59
N SER A 141 -0.49 0.26 -8.75
CA SER A 141 0.36 -0.93 -8.83
C SER A 141 1.82 -0.64 -9.17
N ILE A 142 2.74 -1.34 -8.53
CA ILE A 142 4.18 -1.37 -8.79
C ILE A 142 4.63 -2.84 -8.88
N GLY A 143 4.76 -3.36 -10.10
CA GLY A 143 4.95 -4.79 -10.31
C GLY A 143 3.71 -5.55 -9.85
N ASP A 144 3.90 -6.62 -9.09
CA ASP A 144 2.80 -7.44 -8.54
C ASP A 144 2.17 -6.83 -7.27
N ILE A 145 2.78 -5.80 -6.67
CA ILE A 145 2.28 -5.13 -5.45
C ILE A 145 1.33 -3.99 -5.83
N TYR A 146 0.22 -3.84 -5.11
CA TYR A 146 -0.64 -2.66 -5.26
C TYR A 146 -1.07 -2.02 -3.93
N LEU A 147 -1.41 -0.74 -4.02
CA LEU A 147 -2.04 0.04 -2.96
C LEU A 147 -3.49 0.37 -3.34
N GLU A 148 -4.44 -0.08 -2.52
CA GLU A 148 -5.85 0.32 -2.52
C GLU A 148 -5.99 1.75 -1.98
N VAL A 149 -6.80 2.58 -2.64
CA VAL A 149 -7.05 3.96 -2.24
C VAL A 149 -8.36 4.04 -1.43
N ARG A 150 -8.28 4.44 -0.16
CA ARG A 150 -9.45 4.74 0.67
C ARG A 150 -9.58 6.23 0.90
N ALA A 151 -10.75 6.80 0.67
CA ALA A 151 -11.04 8.15 1.14
C ALA A 151 -11.06 8.15 2.67
N THR A 152 -10.22 9.00 3.27
CA THR A 152 -10.23 9.27 4.72
C THR A 152 -10.19 10.77 4.98
N PRO A 153 -11.14 11.55 4.43
CA PRO A 153 -11.20 13.00 4.62
C PRO A 153 -11.50 13.37 6.08
N GLY A 154 -11.10 14.58 6.47
CA GLY A 154 -11.38 15.12 7.80
C GLY A 154 -10.25 15.99 8.34
N HIS A 155 -8.99 15.57 8.18
CA HIS A 155 -7.85 16.49 8.34
C HIS A 155 -7.87 17.54 7.22
N THR A 156 -8.02 17.08 5.97
CA THR A 156 -8.43 17.90 4.82
C THR A 156 -9.55 17.19 4.08
N ALA A 157 -10.30 17.91 3.23
CA ALA A 157 -11.29 17.30 2.34
C ALA A 157 -10.70 16.33 1.30
N GLY A 158 -9.37 16.37 1.09
CA GLY A 158 -8.66 15.55 0.10
C GLY A 158 -7.88 14.36 0.65
N CYS A 159 -7.93 14.07 1.95
CA CYS A 159 -7.12 13.00 2.54
C CYS A 159 -7.53 11.61 2.05
N VAL A 160 -6.53 10.81 1.66
CA VAL A 160 -6.67 9.38 1.39
C VAL A 160 -5.70 8.56 2.22
N THR A 161 -6.11 7.35 2.58
CA THR A 161 -5.25 6.30 3.14
C THR A 161 -4.93 5.31 2.04
N TYR A 162 -3.64 5.02 1.84
CA TYR A 162 -3.19 3.96 0.93
C TYR A 162 -3.00 2.66 1.70
N VAL A 163 -3.59 1.55 1.26
CA VAL A 163 -3.49 0.26 1.95
C VAL A 163 -2.93 -0.80 1.01
N THR A 164 -1.92 -1.57 1.42
CA THR A 164 -1.44 -2.71 0.60
C THR A 164 -2.59 -3.68 0.33
N GLY A 165 -2.59 -4.33 -0.83
CA GLY A 165 -3.66 -5.23 -1.25
C GLY A 165 -3.93 -6.39 -0.28
N GLU A 166 -5.08 -7.04 -0.46
CA GLU A 166 -5.56 -8.14 0.41
C GLU A 166 -5.41 -9.54 -0.19
N ASP A 167 -5.07 -9.65 -1.47
CA ASP A 167 -4.86 -10.93 -2.13
C ASP A 167 -3.69 -11.71 -1.52
N VAL A 168 -3.69 -13.04 -1.68
CA VAL A 168 -2.70 -13.96 -1.10
C VAL A 168 -1.24 -13.64 -1.46
N ASN A 169 -1.01 -12.97 -2.59
CA ASN A 169 0.32 -12.59 -3.09
C ASN A 169 0.76 -11.17 -2.68
N GLN A 170 -0.03 -10.46 -1.87
CA GLN A 170 0.25 -9.10 -1.39
C GLN A 170 1.01 -9.10 -0.05
N PRO A 171 1.63 -7.97 0.34
CA PRO A 171 2.31 -7.86 1.63
C PRO A 171 1.40 -8.22 2.81
N GLN A 172 1.82 -9.21 3.60
CA GLN A 172 1.15 -9.61 4.84
C GLN A 172 2.08 -9.42 6.05
N PRO A 173 1.58 -8.84 7.16
CA PRO A 173 0.24 -8.28 7.29
C PRO A 173 0.09 -6.95 6.51
N ARG A 174 -1.16 -6.55 6.23
CA ARG A 174 -1.46 -5.32 5.48
C ARG A 174 -0.90 -4.07 6.17
N MET A 175 -0.38 -3.16 5.35
CA MET A 175 0.19 -1.87 5.74
C MET A 175 -0.76 -0.74 5.29
N ALA A 176 -1.06 0.21 6.17
CA ALA A 176 -1.89 1.38 5.87
C ALA A 176 -1.11 2.69 6.07
N PHE A 177 -0.99 3.49 5.01
CA PHE A 177 -0.35 4.81 4.99
C PHE A 177 -1.45 5.87 5.15
N THR A 178 -1.69 6.31 6.38
CA THR A 178 -2.88 7.06 6.81
C THR A 178 -2.78 8.58 6.64
N GLY A 179 -1.67 9.08 6.11
CA GLY A 179 -1.37 10.51 6.08
C GLY A 179 -1.47 11.09 7.50
N ASP A 180 -2.17 12.23 7.61
CA ASP A 180 -2.53 12.85 8.90
C ASP A 180 -3.95 12.51 9.37
N ALA A 181 -4.65 11.55 8.75
CA ALA A 181 -5.96 11.11 9.25
C ALA A 181 -5.83 10.33 10.58
N VAL A 182 -4.78 9.53 10.73
CA VAL A 182 -4.41 8.83 11.97
C VAL A 182 -2.94 9.06 12.24
N LEU A 183 -2.60 9.45 13.47
CA LEU A 183 -1.23 9.55 13.98
C LEU A 183 -1.02 8.51 15.09
N ILE A 184 0.24 8.20 15.43
CA ILE A 184 0.52 7.35 16.60
C ILE A 184 0.02 8.06 17.86
N ARG A 185 -1.02 7.49 18.48
CA ARG A 185 -1.74 8.05 19.65
C ARG A 185 -2.38 9.43 19.41
N GLY A 186 -2.74 9.75 18.18
CA GLY A 186 -3.41 11.02 17.85
C GLY A 186 -4.06 11.02 16.45
N CYS A 187 -4.38 12.21 15.97
CA CYS A 187 -4.85 12.46 14.61
C CYS A 187 -4.45 13.89 14.21
N GLY A 188 -4.49 14.20 12.91
CA GLY A 188 -4.24 15.54 12.39
C GLY A 188 -5.33 16.53 12.81
N ARG A 189 -4.98 17.82 12.83
CA ARG A 189 -5.90 18.92 13.11
C ARG A 189 -7.01 19.03 12.05
N THR A 190 -8.16 19.59 12.40
CA THR A 190 -9.38 19.58 11.56
C THR A 190 -9.93 20.99 11.28
N ASP A 191 -9.20 22.04 11.66
CA ASP A 191 -9.62 23.45 11.65
C ASP A 191 -9.11 24.26 10.43
N PHE A 192 -8.43 23.62 9.49
CA PHE A 192 -7.90 24.21 8.25
C PHE A 192 -8.25 23.33 7.03
N GLN A 193 -8.01 23.83 5.81
CA GLN A 193 -8.05 23.05 4.55
C GLN A 193 -9.35 22.25 4.28
N GLY A 194 -10.49 22.77 4.75
CA GLY A 194 -11.78 22.10 4.63
C GLY A 194 -11.92 20.88 5.54
N GLY A 195 -11.18 20.83 6.64
CA GLY A 195 -11.27 19.79 7.65
C GLY A 195 -12.59 19.80 8.43
N SER A 196 -12.87 18.67 9.09
CA SER A 196 -14.03 18.44 9.94
C SER A 196 -13.73 17.30 10.90
N SER A 197 -13.92 17.54 12.21
CA SER A 197 -13.72 16.52 13.25
C SER A 197 -14.71 15.36 13.12
N ASP A 198 -15.97 15.65 12.80
CA ASP A 198 -17.00 14.63 12.61
C ASP A 198 -16.66 13.75 11.41
N GLN A 199 -16.26 14.37 10.28
CA GLN A 199 -15.84 13.62 9.10
C GLN A 199 -14.57 12.80 9.36
N LEU A 200 -13.62 13.33 10.12
CA LEU A 200 -12.41 12.59 10.49
C LEU A 200 -12.75 11.36 11.34
N TYR A 201 -13.62 11.53 12.34
CA TYR A 201 -14.08 10.45 13.21
C TYR A 201 -14.73 9.33 12.39
N GLU A 202 -15.69 9.66 11.53
CA GLU A 202 -16.37 8.70 10.65
C GLU A 202 -15.40 8.02 9.67
N SER A 203 -14.48 8.75 9.05
CA SER A 203 -13.44 8.21 8.17
C SER A 203 -12.56 7.17 8.87
N VAL A 204 -12.11 7.46 10.09
CA VAL A 204 -11.23 6.58 10.85
C VAL A 204 -11.96 5.30 11.28
N HIS A 205 -13.21 5.40 11.74
CA HIS A 205 -13.96 4.23 12.20
C HIS A 205 -14.51 3.36 11.07
N SER A 206 -14.84 3.94 9.91
CA SER A 206 -15.42 3.20 8.77
C SER A 206 -14.37 2.66 7.78
N GLN A 207 -13.38 3.46 7.38
CA GLN A 207 -12.43 3.12 6.30
C GLN A 207 -11.06 2.67 6.81
N ALA A 208 -10.58 3.31 7.88
CA ALA A 208 -9.34 2.94 8.55
C ALA A 208 -9.57 1.94 9.69
N SER A 209 -10.59 1.08 9.58
CA SER A 209 -10.96 0.07 10.59
C SER A 209 -9.76 -0.80 11.00
N LEU A 210 -9.16 -0.43 12.14
CA LEU A 210 -7.86 -0.96 12.60
C LEU A 210 -7.94 -2.43 13.06
N SER A 211 -9.14 -3.01 13.19
CA SER A 211 -9.35 -4.40 13.60
C SER A 211 -8.73 -5.43 12.65
N HIS A 212 -8.44 -5.03 11.41
CA HIS A 212 -7.83 -5.89 10.37
C HIS A 212 -6.55 -5.29 9.75
N LEU A 213 -6.09 -4.13 10.21
CA LEU A 213 -4.88 -3.44 9.71
C LEU A 213 -3.77 -3.54 10.76
N SER A 214 -2.70 -4.29 10.48
CA SER A 214 -1.70 -4.59 11.52
C SER A 214 -0.58 -3.57 11.64
N TYR A 215 -0.30 -2.78 10.58
CA TYR A 215 0.69 -1.71 10.63
C TYR A 215 0.14 -0.40 10.07
N ILE A 216 0.13 0.62 10.92
CA ILE A 216 -0.23 2.01 10.61
C ILE A 216 1.06 2.80 10.39
N TYR A 217 1.12 3.49 9.26
CA TYR A 217 2.19 4.38 8.84
C TYR A 217 1.61 5.77 8.64
N ILE A 218 2.21 6.78 9.26
CA ILE A 218 1.62 8.09 9.49
C ILE A 218 2.47 9.15 8.76
N ALA A 219 1.90 10.26 8.30
CA ALA A 219 2.72 11.29 7.67
C ALA A 219 3.62 12.02 8.69
N LYS A 220 3.19 12.21 9.96
CA LYS A 220 3.95 12.99 10.96
C LYS A 220 4.43 12.22 12.19
N GLY A 221 5.72 12.33 12.49
CA GLY A 221 6.38 11.74 13.66
C GLY A 221 6.97 12.76 14.63
N TYR A 222 6.17 13.21 15.60
CA TYR A 222 6.64 14.08 16.69
C TYR A 222 7.36 13.26 17.78
N ILE A 223 8.57 12.79 17.46
CA ILE A 223 9.41 12.04 18.38
C ILE A 223 10.11 13.05 19.31
N ASP A 224 9.99 12.84 20.62
CA ASP A 224 10.77 13.59 21.60
C ASP A 224 12.26 13.17 21.52
N LEU A 225 13.08 14.04 20.94
CA LEU A 225 14.53 13.84 20.81
C LEU A 225 15.31 14.20 22.08
N SER A 226 14.66 14.52 23.21
CA SER A 226 15.34 14.79 24.48
C SER A 226 15.86 13.54 25.21
N SER A 227 15.59 12.34 24.67
CA SER A 227 15.92 11.04 25.27
C SER A 227 17.17 10.38 24.67
N SER A 228 18.27 11.15 24.49
CA SER A 228 19.58 10.64 24.04
C SER A 228 20.75 11.39 24.66
#